data_AF-A0AAJ0P9N9-F1
#
_entry.id   AF-A0AAJ0P9N9-F1
#
_cell.length_a   1.000
_cell.length_b   1.000
_cell.length_c   1.000
_cell.angle_alpha   90.00
_cell.angle_beta   90.00
_cell.angle_gamma   90.00
#
_symmetry.space_group_name_H-M   'P 1'
#
loop_
_entity.id
_entity.type
_entity.pdbx_description
1 polymer ?
#
loop_
_entity_poly.entity_id
_entity_poly.type
_entity_poly.pdbx_seq_one_letter_code
_entity_poly.pdbx_strand_id
1 'polypeptide(L)'
;MQVDCSKLPDYVDRCAAAVSEEKVVPLLTSAPFDRATWAVVDSFDSDVRTAYWRELPPNWNRDEDDLLVGVTHLLKAIRPRAAFRLAHFSMKKLPPLVLFDLLAAIARGSDETANTYQLDRHGLREAFRRLNESADVKTDAMAGLEFAFIDIFDDGEARPENLEKEIARNPELFVQAVGFAFKRSDDNEDSSELRLDDSNQKSNRARSAYKLVDVIALIPGRKDDGTIDSADSVRWIEQARAGYATIAREDVGDQMLGKLLSHAPADDDGVWPCLPVRDTLEKVMTEHIGRGLHTALFNSRGVTWRGSGGDQERERATGYARGAEAMQYTHPRVAAVHRDMERTYLCHVEREDTDAKANRRLIR
;
A
#
# COMPACT_ATOMS: atom_id res chain seq x y z
N MET A 1 44.90 24.73 -5.30
CA MET A 1 45.48 24.11 -4.09
C MET A 1 44.78 22.79 -3.89
N GLN A 2 45.36 21.68 -4.37
CA GLN A 2 44.82 20.35 -4.12
C GLN A 2 45.00 20.06 -2.62
N VAL A 3 43.89 20.04 -1.88
CA VAL A 3 43.90 19.54 -0.51
C VAL A 3 44.16 18.04 -0.61
N ASP A 4 45.28 17.60 -0.04
CA ASP A 4 45.59 16.19 0.09
C ASP A 4 44.60 15.57 1.08
N CYS A 5 43.54 14.96 0.55
CA CYS A 5 42.47 14.36 1.35
C CYS A 5 42.97 13.24 2.29
N SER A 6 44.18 12.71 2.08
CA SER A 6 44.78 11.70 2.96
C SER A 6 45.18 12.26 4.34
N LYS A 7 45.39 13.58 4.46
CA LYS A 7 45.75 14.24 5.74
C LYS A 7 44.55 14.85 6.45
N LEU A 8 43.38 14.80 5.84
CA LEU A 8 42.16 15.40 6.36
C LEU A 8 41.80 14.91 7.77
N PRO A 9 41.95 13.62 8.12
CA PRO A 9 41.69 13.13 9.47
C PRO A 9 42.58 13.80 10.51
N ASP A 10 43.89 13.94 10.23
CA ASP A 10 44.83 14.61 11.13
C ASP A 10 44.52 16.11 11.31
N TYR A 11 43.92 16.75 10.29
CA TYR A 11 43.47 18.15 10.41
C TYR A 11 42.17 18.25 11.20
N VAL A 12 41.23 17.34 10.99
CA VAL A 12 39.96 17.30 11.73
C VAL A 12 40.21 17.01 13.20
N ASP A 13 41.07 16.05 13.54
CA ASP A 13 41.43 15.70 14.92
C ASP A 13 42.11 16.88 15.64
N ARG A 14 43.10 17.52 15.00
CA ARG A 14 43.76 18.71 15.56
C ARG A 14 42.82 19.91 15.73
N CYS A 15 41.91 20.13 14.79
CA CYS A 15 40.91 21.19 14.91
C CYS A 15 39.88 20.87 16.00
N ALA A 16 39.45 19.61 16.12
CA ALA A 16 38.51 19.17 17.13
C ALA A 16 39.12 19.28 18.55
N ALA A 17 40.40 19.00 18.72
CA ALA A 17 41.13 19.21 19.97
C ALA A 17 41.34 20.70 20.33
N ALA A 18 41.18 21.62 19.37
CA ALA A 18 41.44 23.06 19.54
C ALA A 18 40.17 23.91 19.65
N VAL A 19 38.98 23.32 19.45
CA VAL A 19 37.69 24.01 19.59
C VAL A 19 37.04 23.74 20.94
N SER A 20 36.16 24.65 21.38
CA SER A 20 35.30 24.41 22.54
C SER A 20 34.42 23.16 22.32
N GLU A 21 34.10 22.42 23.38
CA GLU A 21 33.27 21.20 23.32
C GLU A 21 31.99 21.40 22.49
N GLU A 22 31.31 22.55 22.64
CA GLU A 22 30.10 22.91 21.88
C GLU A 22 30.28 23.02 20.35
N LYS A 23 31.52 23.14 19.86
CA LYS A 23 31.85 23.31 18.44
C LYS A 23 32.43 22.05 17.80
N VAL A 24 32.72 21.02 18.59
CA VAL A 24 33.26 19.75 18.10
C VAL A 24 32.28 19.07 17.14
N VAL A 25 31.02 18.91 17.53
CA VAL A 25 29.99 18.26 16.69
C VAL A 25 29.69 19.03 15.40
N PRO A 26 29.49 20.37 15.40
CA PRO A 26 29.36 21.15 14.16
C PRO A 26 30.55 21.05 13.21
N LEU A 27 31.77 20.97 13.75
CA LEU A 27 32.98 20.79 12.96
C LEU A 27 33.00 19.40 12.30
N LEU A 28 32.75 18.35 13.09
CA LEU A 28 32.74 16.96 12.61
C LEU A 28 31.64 16.72 11.57
N THR A 29 30.45 17.29 11.75
CA THR A 29 29.33 17.16 10.79
C THR A 29 29.58 17.90 9.47
N SER A 30 30.54 18.84 9.46
CA SER A 30 30.99 19.55 8.26
C SER A 30 32.15 18.84 7.54
N ALA A 31 32.74 17.81 8.15
CA ALA A 31 33.79 17.01 7.54
C ALA A 31 33.22 16.02 6.51
N PRO A 32 34.06 15.44 5.62
CA PRO A 32 33.61 14.46 4.63
C PRO A 32 32.93 13.24 5.26
N PHE A 33 31.97 12.69 4.52
CA PHE A 33 31.21 11.52 4.93
C PHE A 33 31.98 10.26 4.52
N ASP A 34 32.97 9.88 5.32
CA ASP A 34 33.82 8.71 5.08
C ASP A 34 34.30 8.05 6.38
N ARG A 35 34.87 6.85 6.27
CA ARG A 35 35.45 6.11 7.41
C ARG A 35 36.55 6.86 8.15
N ALA A 36 37.26 7.76 7.48
CA ALA A 36 38.38 8.46 8.08
C ALA A 36 37.88 9.50 9.10
N THR A 37 36.81 10.23 8.74
CA THR A 37 36.06 11.07 9.68
C THR A 37 35.46 10.24 10.81
N TRP A 38 34.89 9.07 10.53
CA TRP A 38 34.29 8.23 11.58
C TRP A 38 35.30 7.64 12.55
N ALA A 39 36.52 7.31 12.10
CA ALA A 39 37.60 6.90 12.99
C ALA A 39 37.99 8.02 13.97
N VAL A 40 37.95 9.29 13.53
CA VAL A 40 38.14 10.44 14.41
C VAL A 40 36.94 10.59 15.35
N VAL A 41 35.70 10.47 14.87
CA VAL A 41 34.51 10.48 15.73
C VAL A 41 34.59 9.39 16.81
N ASP A 42 35.07 8.20 16.46
CA ASP A 42 35.20 7.06 17.36
C ASP A 42 36.24 7.25 18.47
N SER A 43 37.19 8.18 18.31
CA SER A 43 38.19 8.52 19.33
C SER A 43 37.62 9.39 20.47
N PHE A 44 36.48 10.05 20.24
CA PHE A 44 35.77 10.83 21.26
C PHE A 44 34.90 9.94 22.18
N ASP A 45 34.40 10.54 23.25
CA ASP A 45 33.51 9.89 24.20
C ASP A 45 32.14 9.51 23.59
N SER A 46 31.32 8.80 24.37
CA SER A 46 30.00 8.36 23.93
C SER A 46 29.06 9.52 23.58
N ASP A 47 29.24 10.68 24.21
CA ASP A 47 28.30 11.79 24.13
C ASP A 47 28.50 12.54 22.81
N VAL A 48 29.76 12.82 22.45
CA VAL A 48 30.12 13.39 21.15
C VAL A 48 29.74 12.45 20.00
N ARG A 49 29.99 11.14 20.14
CA ARG A 49 29.61 10.15 19.11
C ARG A 49 28.11 10.11 18.87
N THR A 50 27.34 10.09 19.95
CA THR A 50 25.87 10.07 19.87
C THR A 50 25.34 11.37 19.26
N ALA A 51 25.87 12.52 19.69
CA ALA A 51 25.50 13.82 19.15
C ALA A 51 25.84 13.95 17.66
N TYR A 52 27.02 13.48 17.22
CA TYR A 52 27.41 13.44 15.81
C TYR A 52 26.39 12.71 14.96
N TRP A 53 26.08 11.45 15.29
CA TRP A 53 25.14 10.66 14.49
C TRP A 53 23.71 11.20 14.56
N ARG A 54 23.34 11.90 15.64
CA ARG A 54 22.04 12.58 15.76
C ARG A 54 21.92 13.80 14.84
N GLU A 55 23.02 14.53 14.63
CA GLU A 55 23.02 15.82 13.92
C GLU A 55 23.54 15.72 12.48
N LEU A 56 24.17 14.61 12.10
CA LEU A 56 24.78 14.39 10.79
C LEU A 56 23.78 14.59 9.63
N PRO A 57 24.00 15.56 8.73
CA PRO A 57 23.19 15.65 7.53
C PRO A 57 23.51 14.47 6.59
N PRO A 58 22.50 13.80 5.99
CA PRO A 58 22.71 12.75 5.01
C PRO A 58 23.28 13.38 3.72
N ASN A 59 24.61 13.36 3.61
CA ASN A 59 25.35 13.92 2.48
C ASN A 59 25.49 12.90 1.34
N TRP A 60 25.55 13.40 0.11
CA TRP A 60 25.66 12.57 -1.10
C TRP A 60 27.10 12.29 -1.53
N ASN A 61 28.07 13.03 -0.98
CA ASN A 61 29.48 12.84 -1.32
C ASN A 61 30.11 11.78 -0.40
N ARG A 62 30.00 10.51 -0.81
CA ARG A 62 30.50 9.34 -0.09
C ARG A 62 30.85 8.22 -1.05
N ASP A 63 31.69 7.29 -0.61
CA ASP A 63 31.96 6.05 -1.34
C ASP A 63 30.82 5.01 -1.17
N GLU A 64 30.71 4.07 -2.09
CA GLU A 64 29.73 2.98 -2.03
C GLU A 64 29.98 2.06 -0.83
N ASP A 65 31.24 1.80 -0.49
CA ASP A 65 31.64 0.95 0.65
C ASP A 65 31.29 1.57 2.02
N ASP A 66 31.04 2.88 2.05
CA ASP A 66 30.70 3.63 3.26
C ASP A 66 29.19 3.76 3.45
N LEU A 67 28.40 3.47 2.42
CA LEU A 67 26.93 3.51 2.49
C LEU A 67 26.38 2.60 3.59
N LEU A 68 26.82 1.33 3.61
CA LEU A 68 26.30 0.34 4.56
C LEU A 68 26.59 0.75 6.01
N VAL A 69 27.81 1.22 6.26
CA VAL A 69 28.24 1.70 7.58
C VAL A 69 27.39 2.91 7.98
N GLY A 70 27.27 3.90 7.11
CA GLY A 70 26.47 5.10 7.36
C GLY A 70 24.99 4.78 7.66
N VAL A 71 24.36 3.92 6.86
CA VAL A 71 22.97 3.47 7.09
C VAL A 71 22.85 2.76 8.45
N THR A 72 23.78 1.86 8.77
CA THR A 72 23.77 1.10 10.03
C THR A 72 23.89 2.04 11.24
N HIS A 73 24.77 3.03 11.19
CA HIS A 73 24.93 3.99 12.27
C HIS A 73 23.73 4.92 12.42
N LEU A 74 23.15 5.40 11.31
CA LEU A 74 21.93 6.21 11.36
C LEU A 74 20.73 5.42 11.93
N LEU A 75 20.62 4.13 11.63
CA LEU A 75 19.60 3.27 12.23
C LEU A 75 19.80 3.11 13.74
N LYS A 76 21.04 2.91 14.20
CA LYS A 76 21.37 2.88 15.64
C LYS A 76 21.05 4.21 16.34
N ALA A 77 21.15 5.32 15.61
CA ALA A 77 20.80 6.66 16.10
C ALA A 77 19.31 7.00 15.96
N ILE A 78 18.44 6.05 15.58
CA ILE A 78 16.98 6.25 15.42
C ILE A 78 16.68 7.33 14.36
N ARG A 79 17.48 7.37 13.29
CA ARG A 79 17.31 8.28 12.13
C ARG A 79 17.06 7.54 10.81
N PRO A 80 16.02 6.70 10.73
CA PRO A 80 15.73 5.91 9.55
C PRO A 80 15.34 6.75 8.32
N ARG A 81 14.76 7.96 8.44
CA ARG A 81 14.47 8.80 7.26
C ARG A 81 15.74 9.38 6.65
N ALA A 82 16.68 9.83 7.47
CA ALA A 82 18.01 10.24 7.02
C ALA A 82 18.75 9.08 6.36
N ALA A 83 18.69 7.87 6.93
CA ALA A 83 19.29 6.67 6.35
C ALA A 83 18.67 6.31 4.99
N PHE A 84 17.35 6.46 4.85
CA PHE A 84 16.66 6.25 3.59
C PHE A 84 17.07 7.28 2.52
N ARG A 85 17.12 8.56 2.90
CA ARG A 85 17.62 9.64 2.03
C ARG A 85 19.08 9.41 1.64
N LEU A 86 19.90 8.92 2.56
CA LEU A 86 21.27 8.51 2.28
C LEU A 86 21.24 7.45 1.17
N ALA A 87 20.47 6.38 1.35
CA ALA A 87 20.41 5.26 0.41
C ALA A 87 19.79 5.55 -0.97
N HIS A 88 19.08 6.67 -1.17
CA HIS A 88 18.25 6.95 -2.35
C HIS A 88 18.88 6.56 -3.72
N PHE A 89 20.10 7.00 -4.03
CA PHE A 89 20.76 6.71 -5.33
C PHE A 89 21.51 5.37 -5.40
N SER A 90 21.72 4.71 -4.26
CA SER A 90 22.55 3.51 -4.15
C SER A 90 21.80 2.39 -3.43
N MET A 91 20.47 2.46 -3.43
CA MET A 91 19.63 1.55 -2.66
C MET A 91 19.88 0.10 -3.05
N LYS A 92 20.20 -0.16 -4.32
CA LYS A 92 20.56 -1.47 -4.88
C LYS A 92 21.84 -2.10 -4.30
N LYS A 93 22.63 -1.34 -3.54
CA LYS A 93 23.90 -1.80 -2.94
C LYS A 93 23.74 -2.29 -1.50
N LEU A 94 22.66 -1.94 -0.82
CA LEU A 94 22.42 -2.39 0.56
C LEU A 94 22.11 -3.89 0.61
N PRO A 95 22.47 -4.67 1.62
CA PRO A 95 21.93 -6.02 1.78
C PRO A 95 20.39 -5.98 1.91
N PRO A 96 19.62 -6.93 1.35
CA PRO A 96 18.15 -6.94 1.45
C PRO A 96 17.65 -6.87 2.89
N LEU A 97 18.27 -7.61 3.82
CA LEU A 97 17.92 -7.56 5.24
C LEU A 97 18.13 -6.17 5.87
N VAL A 98 19.18 -5.44 5.48
CA VAL A 98 19.42 -4.08 5.97
C VAL A 98 18.39 -3.11 5.42
N LEU A 99 17.97 -3.29 4.15
CA LEU A 99 16.89 -2.52 3.55
C LEU A 99 15.55 -2.79 4.23
N PHE A 100 15.27 -4.05 4.58
CA PHE A 100 14.10 -4.43 5.37
C PHE A 100 14.12 -3.76 6.75
N ASP A 101 15.24 -3.86 7.48
CA ASP A 101 15.41 -3.24 8.79
C ASP A 101 15.25 -1.71 8.74
N LEU A 102 15.74 -1.10 7.66
CA LEU A 102 15.58 0.32 7.40
C LEU A 102 14.10 0.71 7.26
N LEU A 103 13.34 0.04 6.39
CA LEU A 103 11.92 0.33 6.22
C LEU A 103 11.12 0.01 7.49
N ALA A 104 11.46 -1.08 8.19
CA ALA A 104 10.82 -1.44 9.45
C ALA A 104 11.10 -0.39 10.55
N ALA A 105 12.30 0.19 10.56
CA ALA A 105 12.62 1.31 11.46
C ALA A 105 11.82 2.56 11.11
N ILE A 106 11.66 2.90 9.82
CA ILE A 106 10.77 3.99 9.38
C ILE A 106 9.35 3.76 9.89
N ALA A 107 8.81 2.55 9.76
CA ALA A 107 7.45 2.20 10.19
C ALA A 107 7.25 2.31 11.72
N ARG A 108 8.28 2.02 12.51
CA ARG A 108 8.24 2.16 13.99
C ARG A 108 8.29 3.61 14.45
N GLY A 109 8.80 4.52 13.63
CA GLY A 109 8.95 5.94 13.93
C GLY A 109 10.41 6.39 14.00
N SER A 110 10.62 7.71 14.06
CA SER A 110 11.96 8.29 14.21
C SER A 110 12.00 9.48 15.15
N ASP A 111 13.19 9.73 15.71
CA ASP A 111 13.49 10.89 16.56
C ASP A 111 13.76 12.16 15.74
N GLU A 112 13.69 12.06 14.41
CA GLU A 112 13.95 13.16 13.51
C GLU A 112 12.79 14.16 13.51
N THR A 113 13.09 15.44 13.30
CA THR A 113 12.08 16.49 13.20
C THR A 113 11.02 16.16 12.15
N ALA A 114 9.75 16.47 12.45
CA ALA A 114 8.65 16.27 11.52
C ALA A 114 8.94 16.95 10.17
N ASN A 115 8.46 16.36 9.07
CA ASN A 115 8.66 16.86 7.69
C ASN A 115 10.11 16.95 7.19
N THR A 116 11.09 16.42 7.93
CA THR A 116 12.48 16.36 7.48
C THR A 116 12.72 15.06 6.70
N TYR A 117 13.52 15.09 5.63
CA TYR A 117 13.84 13.90 4.84
C TYR A 117 12.59 13.10 4.42
N GLN A 118 11.61 13.80 3.83
CA GLN A 118 10.38 13.19 3.36
C GLN A 118 10.68 12.00 2.44
N LEU A 119 9.94 10.92 2.65
CA LEU A 119 10.08 9.69 1.87
C LEU A 119 9.45 9.92 0.50
N ASP A 120 10.21 9.64 -0.54
CA ASP A 120 9.69 9.70 -1.89
C ASP A 120 9.06 8.35 -2.27
N ARG A 121 7.88 8.42 -2.90
CA ARG A 121 7.11 7.24 -3.30
C ARG A 121 7.87 6.34 -4.27
N HIS A 122 8.67 6.93 -5.16
CA HIS A 122 9.47 6.17 -6.14
C HIS A 122 10.56 5.32 -5.44
N GLY A 123 11.29 5.90 -4.50
CA GLY A 123 12.30 5.20 -3.70
C GLY A 123 11.70 4.09 -2.85
N LEU A 124 10.50 4.30 -2.26
CA LEU A 124 9.81 3.25 -1.51
C LEU A 124 9.43 2.08 -2.43
N ARG A 125 8.94 2.36 -3.64
CA ARG A 125 8.65 1.32 -4.64
C ARG A 125 9.88 0.55 -5.06
N GLU A 126 10.99 1.24 -5.30
CA GLU A 126 12.27 0.61 -5.60
C GLU A 126 12.70 -0.33 -4.47
N ALA A 127 12.51 0.12 -3.21
CA ALA A 127 12.83 -0.67 -2.04
C ALA A 127 12.01 -1.96 -1.97
N PHE A 128 10.69 -1.86 -2.11
CA PHE A 128 9.80 -3.03 -2.09
C PHE A 128 10.08 -3.98 -3.25
N ARG A 129 10.32 -3.46 -4.47
CA ARG A 129 10.67 -4.31 -5.62
C ARG A 129 11.92 -5.12 -5.34
N ARG A 130 12.94 -4.47 -4.80
CA ARG A 130 14.20 -5.13 -4.45
C ARG A 130 14.05 -6.15 -3.33
N LEU A 131 13.22 -5.88 -2.32
CA LEU A 131 12.93 -6.85 -1.27
C LEU A 131 12.20 -8.07 -1.82
N ASN A 132 11.24 -7.88 -2.74
CA ASN A 132 10.48 -8.95 -3.39
C ASN A 132 11.33 -9.82 -4.33
N GLU A 133 12.37 -9.25 -4.95
CA GLU A 133 13.35 -10.00 -5.74
C GLU A 133 14.26 -10.89 -4.86
N SER A 134 14.33 -10.61 -3.55
CA SER A 134 15.15 -11.35 -2.60
C SER A 134 14.35 -12.47 -1.93
N ALA A 135 14.95 -13.64 -1.76
CA ALA A 135 14.39 -14.73 -0.96
C ALA A 135 14.75 -14.64 0.53
N ASP A 136 15.41 -13.55 0.97
CA ASP A 136 15.99 -13.43 2.31
C ASP A 136 14.96 -13.06 3.38
N VAL A 137 13.81 -12.49 2.98
CA VAL A 137 12.74 -12.06 3.90
C VAL A 137 11.51 -12.94 3.71
N LYS A 138 10.95 -13.42 4.82
CA LYS A 138 9.74 -14.24 4.81
C LYS A 138 8.50 -13.42 4.40
N THR A 139 7.53 -14.08 3.78
CA THR A 139 6.29 -13.45 3.28
C THR A 139 5.48 -12.77 4.39
N ASP A 140 5.41 -13.34 5.59
CA ASP A 140 4.71 -12.76 6.75
C ASP A 140 5.33 -11.43 7.20
N ALA A 141 6.66 -11.39 7.29
CA ALA A 141 7.41 -10.18 7.61
C ALA A 141 7.25 -9.11 6.52
N MET A 142 7.31 -9.51 5.25
CA MET A 142 7.05 -8.60 4.12
C MET A 142 5.62 -8.06 4.11
N ALA A 143 4.62 -8.90 4.38
CA ALA A 143 3.21 -8.49 4.46
C ALA A 143 2.99 -7.43 5.55
N GLY A 144 3.60 -7.62 6.73
CA GLY A 144 3.57 -6.63 7.81
C GLY A 144 4.18 -5.29 7.40
N LEU A 145 5.27 -5.33 6.62
CA LEU A 145 5.92 -4.14 6.10
C LEU A 145 5.08 -3.45 5.01
N GLU A 146 4.53 -4.21 4.06
CA GLU A 146 3.62 -3.68 3.04
C GLU A 146 2.39 -3.02 3.66
N PHE A 147 1.82 -3.59 4.72
CA PHE A 147 0.71 -2.98 5.45
C PHE A 147 1.11 -1.65 6.12
N ALA A 148 2.32 -1.56 6.68
CA ALA A 148 2.82 -0.33 7.28
C ALA A 148 2.97 0.81 6.24
N PHE A 149 3.22 0.46 4.98
CA PHE A 149 3.36 1.38 3.87
C PHE A 149 2.18 1.33 2.89
N ILE A 150 0.99 0.91 3.33
CA ILE A 150 -0.16 0.64 2.45
C ILE A 150 -0.54 1.81 1.52
N ASP A 151 -0.27 3.05 1.96
CA ASP A 151 -0.52 4.28 1.20
C ASP A 151 0.25 4.35 -0.13
N ILE A 152 1.35 3.59 -0.32
CA ILE A 152 2.12 3.60 -1.57
C ILE A 152 1.49 2.82 -2.72
N PHE A 153 0.45 2.03 -2.45
CA PHE A 153 -0.17 1.10 -3.41
C PHE A 153 -1.48 1.62 -4.01
N ASP A 154 -1.80 2.91 -3.83
CA ASP A 154 -3.11 3.47 -4.16
C ASP A 154 -3.29 4.01 -5.59
N ASP A 155 -2.23 4.12 -6.36
CA ASP A 155 -2.27 4.55 -7.77
C ASP A 155 -2.20 3.37 -8.77
N GLY A 156 -2.17 2.13 -8.26
CA GLY A 156 -2.13 0.92 -9.07
C GLY A 156 -0.79 0.62 -9.75
N GLU A 157 0.26 1.43 -9.55
CA GLU A 157 1.59 1.17 -10.14
C GLU A 157 2.34 0.03 -9.45
N ALA A 158 1.96 -0.30 -8.21
CA ALA A 158 2.52 -1.39 -7.44
C ALA A 158 1.41 -2.10 -6.66
N ARG A 159 1.63 -3.37 -6.31
CA ARG A 159 0.72 -4.17 -5.48
C ARG A 159 1.41 -4.70 -4.22
N PRO A 160 0.68 -4.82 -3.10
CA PRO A 160 1.22 -5.42 -1.89
C PRO A 160 1.13 -6.95 -1.99
N GLU A 161 2.02 -7.54 -2.80
CA GLU A 161 1.96 -8.96 -3.20
C GLU A 161 2.05 -9.93 -2.02
N ASN A 162 2.89 -9.63 -1.02
CA ASN A 162 3.06 -10.52 0.13
C ASN A 162 1.84 -10.45 1.05
N LEU A 163 1.29 -9.26 1.24
CA LEU A 163 0.07 -9.02 2.01
C LEU A 163 -1.14 -9.68 1.35
N GLU A 164 -1.24 -9.61 0.02
CA GLU A 164 -2.27 -10.34 -0.74
C GLU A 164 -2.15 -11.85 -0.55
N LYS A 165 -0.93 -12.40 -0.59
CA LYS A 165 -0.68 -13.83 -0.33
C LYS A 165 -1.05 -14.23 1.10
N GLU A 166 -0.72 -13.42 2.09
CA GLU A 166 -1.07 -13.70 3.48
C GLU A 166 -2.59 -13.65 3.71
N ILE A 167 -3.28 -12.67 3.12
CA ILE A 167 -4.74 -12.57 3.22
C ILE A 167 -5.45 -13.70 2.44
N ALA A 168 -4.89 -14.12 1.30
CA ALA A 168 -5.38 -15.28 0.56
C ALA A 168 -5.32 -16.56 1.41
N ARG A 169 -4.27 -16.72 2.21
CA ARG A 169 -4.09 -17.88 3.12
C ARG A 169 -4.94 -17.76 4.38
N ASN A 170 -5.15 -16.55 4.87
CA ASN A 170 -5.84 -16.28 6.13
C ASN A 170 -6.95 -15.22 5.96
N PRO A 171 -8.21 -15.64 5.67
CA PRO A 171 -9.34 -14.72 5.55
C PRO A 171 -9.58 -13.84 6.79
N GLU A 172 -9.15 -14.29 7.98
CA GLU A 172 -9.30 -13.53 9.22
C GLU A 172 -8.57 -12.17 9.17
N LEU A 173 -7.47 -12.07 8.42
CA LEU A 173 -6.76 -10.80 8.24
C LEU A 173 -7.63 -9.76 7.50
N PHE A 174 -8.44 -10.22 6.54
CA PHE A 174 -9.39 -9.34 5.86
C PHE A 174 -10.56 -8.97 6.77
N VAL A 175 -11.03 -9.93 7.58
CA VAL A 175 -12.06 -9.70 8.61
C VAL A 175 -11.63 -8.61 9.59
N GLN A 176 -10.41 -8.71 10.12
CA GLN A 176 -9.84 -7.70 11.01
C GLN A 176 -9.70 -6.34 10.33
N ALA A 177 -9.29 -6.29 9.07
CA ALA A 177 -9.16 -5.03 8.34
C ALA A 177 -10.51 -4.31 8.20
N VAL A 178 -11.58 -5.02 7.82
CA VAL A 178 -12.94 -4.46 7.82
C VAL A 178 -13.38 -4.10 9.23
N GLY A 179 -13.01 -4.91 10.22
CA GLY A 179 -13.18 -4.65 11.66
C GLY A 179 -12.68 -3.26 12.08
N PHE A 180 -11.44 -2.94 11.74
CA PHE A 180 -10.82 -1.65 12.04
C PHE A 180 -11.33 -0.51 11.16
N ALA A 181 -11.70 -0.78 9.91
CA ALA A 181 -12.08 0.25 8.94
C ALA A 181 -13.53 0.73 9.09
N PHE A 182 -14.44 -0.15 9.54
CA PHE A 182 -15.87 0.12 9.55
C PHE A 182 -16.49 -0.09 10.93
N LYS A 183 -17.56 0.67 11.19
CA LYS A 183 -18.34 0.56 12.42
C LYS A 183 -19.16 -0.74 12.42
N ARG A 184 -19.41 -1.26 13.62
CA ARG A 184 -20.39 -2.33 13.86
C ARG A 184 -21.79 -1.90 13.42
N SER A 185 -22.62 -2.89 13.08
CA SER A 185 -24.04 -2.72 12.76
C SER A 185 -24.93 -2.71 14.02
N ASP A 186 -24.43 -3.23 15.14
CA ASP A 186 -25.12 -3.25 16.43
C ASP A 186 -24.66 -2.09 17.36
N ASP A 187 -25.40 -1.89 18.45
CA ASP A 187 -25.07 -0.90 19.48
C ASP A 187 -24.07 -1.43 20.52
N ASN A 188 -23.41 -2.56 20.24
CA ASN A 188 -22.43 -3.15 21.13
C ASN A 188 -21.04 -2.52 20.94
N GLU A 189 -20.14 -2.80 21.85
CA GLU A 189 -18.75 -2.40 21.74
C GLU A 189 -17.88 -3.51 21.14
N ASP A 190 -16.84 -3.11 20.41
CA ASP A 190 -15.87 -4.04 19.82
C ASP A 190 -15.13 -4.89 20.87
N SER A 191 -14.62 -6.07 20.48
CA SER A 191 -13.77 -6.86 21.37
C SER A 191 -12.49 -6.11 21.74
N SER A 192 -11.80 -6.53 22.80
CA SER A 192 -10.49 -5.96 23.18
C SER A 192 -9.45 -6.02 22.06
N GLU A 193 -9.57 -6.96 21.13
CA GLU A 193 -8.67 -7.12 19.98
C GLU A 193 -8.90 -6.07 18.88
N LEU A 194 -10.12 -5.57 18.75
CA LEU A 194 -10.50 -4.51 17.79
C LEU A 194 -10.59 -3.13 18.46
N ARG A 195 -10.51 -3.06 19.79
CA ARG A 195 -10.37 -1.81 20.54
C ARG A 195 -8.90 -1.38 20.59
N LEU A 196 -8.68 -0.08 20.43
CA LEU A 196 -7.39 0.58 20.68
C LEU A 196 -7.63 1.70 21.68
N ASP A 197 -6.87 1.70 22.77
CA ASP A 197 -7.04 2.64 23.89
C ASP A 197 -6.53 4.06 23.55
N ASP A 198 -5.52 4.15 22.69
CA ASP A 198 -4.94 5.41 22.23
C ASP A 198 -5.69 5.93 20.99
N SER A 199 -6.24 7.16 21.08
CA SER A 199 -7.05 7.78 20.03
C SER A 199 -6.29 8.03 18.72
N ASN A 200 -4.99 8.35 18.79
CA ASN A 200 -4.16 8.55 17.61
C ASN A 200 -3.83 7.23 16.94
N GLN A 201 -3.50 6.19 17.73
CA GLN A 201 -3.28 4.84 17.21
C GLN A 201 -4.56 4.28 16.57
N LYS A 202 -5.72 4.53 17.17
CA LYS A 202 -7.03 4.18 16.63
C LYS A 202 -7.28 4.81 15.27
N SER A 203 -7.03 6.12 15.14
CA SER A 203 -7.20 6.85 13.88
C SER A 203 -6.25 6.34 12.78
N ASN A 204 -4.98 6.13 13.11
CA ASN A 204 -3.99 5.64 12.15
C ASN A 204 -4.28 4.20 11.70
N ARG A 205 -4.62 3.30 12.63
CA ARG A 205 -4.96 1.91 12.31
C ARG A 205 -6.21 1.82 11.45
N ALA A 206 -7.25 2.58 11.78
CA ALA A 206 -8.48 2.63 10.98
C ALA A 206 -8.20 3.15 9.56
N ARG A 207 -7.37 4.18 9.42
CA ARG A 207 -6.96 4.72 8.11
C ARG A 207 -6.19 3.69 7.29
N SER A 208 -5.19 3.02 7.87
CA SER A 208 -4.42 1.99 7.18
C SER A 208 -5.28 0.77 6.82
N ALA A 209 -6.19 0.36 7.69
CA ALA A 209 -7.11 -0.75 7.42
C ALA A 209 -8.11 -0.41 6.31
N TYR A 210 -8.67 0.80 6.33
CA TYR A 210 -9.52 1.29 5.24
C TYR A 210 -8.75 1.33 3.92
N LYS A 211 -7.51 1.84 3.94
CA LYS A 211 -6.64 1.86 2.77
C LYS A 211 -6.35 0.46 2.26
N LEU A 212 -6.09 -0.51 3.13
CA LEU A 212 -5.91 -1.91 2.74
C LEU A 212 -7.11 -2.44 1.98
N VAL A 213 -8.31 -2.27 2.53
CA VAL A 213 -9.56 -2.72 1.88
C VAL A 213 -9.78 -1.98 0.55
N ASP A 214 -9.23 -0.78 0.41
CA ASP A 214 -9.32 0.00 -0.81
C ASP A 214 -8.39 -0.47 -1.93
N VAL A 215 -7.13 -0.78 -1.60
CA VAL A 215 -6.08 -1.08 -2.58
C VAL A 215 -5.92 -2.56 -2.89
N ILE A 216 -6.41 -3.45 -2.02
CA ILE A 216 -6.23 -4.88 -2.21
C ILE A 216 -7.05 -5.40 -3.39
N ALA A 217 -6.40 -6.15 -4.28
CA ALA A 217 -7.02 -6.69 -5.50
C ALA A 217 -6.83 -8.22 -5.60
N LEU A 218 -6.70 -8.89 -4.45
CA LEU A 218 -6.59 -10.34 -4.36
C LEU A 218 -7.89 -10.98 -4.90
N ILE A 219 -7.77 -12.18 -5.48
CA ILE A 219 -8.93 -13.00 -5.83
C ILE A 219 -8.89 -14.26 -4.98
N PRO A 220 -9.85 -14.48 -4.05
CA PRO A 220 -9.89 -15.67 -3.23
C PRO A 220 -9.88 -16.94 -4.08
N GLY A 221 -9.13 -17.96 -3.66
CA GLY A 221 -8.95 -19.21 -4.42
C GLY A 221 -7.95 -19.13 -5.58
N ARG A 222 -7.28 -17.98 -5.80
CA ARG A 222 -6.20 -17.86 -6.78
C ARG A 222 -4.94 -18.57 -6.28
N LYS A 223 -4.37 -19.43 -7.13
CA LYS A 223 -3.13 -20.16 -6.89
C LYS A 223 -1.92 -19.40 -7.45
N ASP A 224 -0.71 -19.82 -7.07
CA ASP A 224 0.54 -19.20 -7.53
C ASP A 224 0.74 -19.28 -9.06
N ASP A 225 0.13 -20.27 -9.72
CA ASP A 225 0.11 -20.40 -11.18
C ASP A 225 -0.91 -19.46 -11.88
N GLY A 226 -1.65 -18.66 -11.11
CA GLY A 226 -2.64 -17.71 -11.58
C GLY A 226 -4.04 -18.30 -11.79
N THR A 227 -4.22 -19.62 -11.69
CA THR A 227 -5.54 -20.27 -11.79
C THR A 227 -6.40 -19.97 -10.57
N ILE A 228 -7.72 -19.98 -10.74
CA ILE A 228 -8.69 -19.75 -9.66
C ILE A 228 -9.47 -21.04 -9.43
N ASP A 229 -9.47 -21.52 -8.19
CA ASP A 229 -10.27 -22.65 -7.75
C ASP A 229 -11.56 -22.16 -7.09
N SER A 230 -12.71 -22.47 -7.70
CA SER A 230 -14.00 -21.98 -7.23
C SER A 230 -14.41 -22.58 -5.87
N ALA A 231 -13.99 -23.82 -5.56
CA ALA A 231 -14.30 -24.44 -4.28
C ALA A 231 -13.49 -23.80 -3.14
N ASP A 232 -12.21 -23.52 -3.38
CA ASP A 232 -11.37 -22.79 -2.43
C ASP A 232 -11.84 -21.35 -2.25
N SER A 233 -12.27 -20.69 -3.32
CA SER A 233 -12.82 -19.33 -3.29
C SER A 233 -14.10 -19.27 -2.43
N VAL A 234 -15.04 -20.18 -2.65
CA VAL A 234 -16.27 -20.29 -1.83
C VAL A 234 -15.94 -20.50 -0.37
N ARG A 235 -15.04 -21.45 -0.06
CA ARG A 235 -14.63 -21.73 1.33
C ARG A 235 -14.01 -20.50 2.00
N TRP A 236 -13.14 -19.78 1.31
CA TRP A 236 -12.51 -18.57 1.83
C TRP A 236 -13.57 -17.49 2.13
N ILE A 237 -14.52 -17.29 1.21
CA ILE A 237 -15.61 -16.31 1.36
C ILE A 237 -16.51 -16.68 2.54
N GLU A 238 -16.92 -17.94 2.65
CA GLU A 238 -17.77 -18.40 3.77
C GLU A 238 -17.07 -18.24 5.12
N GLN A 239 -15.76 -18.48 5.20
CA GLN A 239 -14.95 -18.23 6.39
C GLN A 239 -14.93 -16.73 6.75
N ALA A 240 -14.68 -15.85 5.77
CA ALA A 240 -14.69 -14.41 6.00
C ALA A 240 -16.08 -13.92 6.47
N ARG A 241 -17.16 -14.42 5.86
CA ARG A 241 -18.55 -14.10 6.23
C ARG A 241 -18.88 -14.55 7.66
N ALA A 242 -18.45 -15.74 8.04
CA ALA A 242 -18.58 -16.20 9.42
C ALA A 242 -17.83 -15.27 10.39
N GLY A 243 -16.62 -14.84 10.04
CA GLY A 243 -15.85 -13.86 10.81
C GLY A 243 -16.58 -12.52 10.97
N TYR A 244 -17.11 -11.96 9.87
CA TYR A 244 -17.88 -10.72 9.90
C TYR A 244 -19.09 -10.78 10.84
N ALA A 245 -19.78 -11.92 10.90
CA ALA A 245 -20.89 -12.11 11.81
C ALA A 245 -20.47 -12.04 13.29
N THR A 246 -19.30 -12.57 13.64
CA THR A 246 -18.78 -12.49 15.02
C THR A 246 -18.47 -11.06 15.45
N ILE A 247 -18.18 -10.17 14.50
CA ILE A 247 -17.82 -8.77 14.75
C ILE A 247 -18.90 -7.78 14.30
N ALA A 248 -20.14 -8.23 14.07
CA ALA A 248 -21.30 -7.44 13.65
C ALA A 248 -21.01 -6.51 12.44
N ARG A 249 -20.39 -7.06 11.40
CA ARG A 249 -20.02 -6.35 10.17
C ARG A 249 -20.45 -7.11 8.91
N GLU A 250 -21.51 -7.89 8.99
CA GLU A 250 -22.01 -8.76 7.91
C GLU A 250 -22.25 -7.96 6.63
N ASP A 251 -23.08 -6.91 6.68
CA ASP A 251 -23.51 -6.16 5.49
C ASP A 251 -22.35 -5.41 4.81
N VAL A 252 -21.46 -4.81 5.60
CA VAL A 252 -20.29 -4.09 5.08
C VAL A 252 -19.21 -5.06 4.64
N GLY A 253 -19.03 -6.16 5.36
CA GLY A 253 -18.12 -7.25 5.00
C GLY A 253 -18.50 -7.90 3.68
N ASP A 254 -19.78 -8.20 3.48
CA ASP A 254 -20.31 -8.70 2.20
C ASP A 254 -20.08 -7.69 1.06
N GLN A 255 -20.26 -6.38 1.30
CA GLN A 255 -19.93 -5.35 0.31
C GLN A 255 -18.44 -5.33 -0.04
N MET A 256 -17.55 -5.50 0.95
CA MET A 256 -16.10 -5.55 0.71
C MET A 256 -15.68 -6.82 -0.02
N LEU A 257 -16.35 -7.96 0.23
CA LEU A 257 -16.19 -9.18 -0.56
C LEU A 257 -16.62 -8.97 -2.01
N GLY A 258 -17.75 -8.29 -2.23
CA GLY A 258 -18.19 -7.89 -3.56
C GLY A 258 -17.16 -7.02 -4.28
N LYS A 259 -16.61 -6.01 -3.60
CA LYS A 259 -15.51 -5.19 -4.15
C LYS A 259 -14.29 -6.05 -4.49
N LEU A 260 -13.89 -6.96 -3.61
CA LEU A 260 -12.74 -7.83 -3.82
C LEU A 260 -12.90 -8.66 -5.11
N LEU A 261 -14.05 -9.31 -5.28
CA LEU A 261 -14.37 -10.14 -6.45
C LEU A 261 -14.54 -9.34 -7.75
N SER A 262 -14.77 -8.02 -7.69
CA SER A 262 -14.81 -7.17 -8.89
C SER A 262 -13.47 -7.12 -9.63
N HIS A 263 -12.36 -7.44 -8.95
CA HIS A 263 -11.01 -7.50 -9.55
C HIS A 263 -10.76 -8.76 -10.37
N ALA A 264 -11.75 -9.67 -10.45
CA ALA A 264 -11.66 -10.84 -11.30
C ALA A 264 -11.39 -10.44 -12.76
N PRO A 265 -10.52 -11.17 -13.49
CA PRO A 265 -10.34 -10.94 -14.91
C PRO A 265 -11.62 -11.34 -15.69
N ALA A 266 -11.72 -10.86 -16.93
CA ALA A 266 -12.67 -11.43 -17.88
C ALA A 266 -12.26 -12.86 -18.27
N ASP A 267 -13.23 -13.65 -18.74
CA ASP A 267 -12.94 -14.95 -19.34
C ASP A 267 -12.36 -14.81 -20.75
N ASP A 268 -11.98 -15.92 -21.36
CA ASP A 268 -11.49 -15.99 -22.75
C ASP A 268 -12.53 -15.47 -23.77
N ASP A 269 -13.82 -15.49 -23.41
CA ASP A 269 -14.93 -14.93 -24.19
C ASP A 269 -15.01 -13.39 -24.11
N GLY A 270 -14.14 -12.75 -23.33
CA GLY A 270 -14.15 -11.32 -23.07
C GLY A 270 -15.30 -10.84 -22.20
N VAL A 271 -16.04 -11.75 -21.56
CA VAL A 271 -17.13 -11.45 -20.63
C VAL A 271 -16.61 -11.58 -19.20
N TRP A 272 -16.73 -10.51 -18.45
CA TRP A 272 -16.44 -10.51 -17.02
C TRP A 272 -17.58 -11.16 -16.22
N PRO A 273 -17.31 -11.82 -15.08
CA PRO A 273 -15.99 -12.30 -14.63
C PRO A 273 -15.60 -13.62 -15.30
N CYS A 274 -14.40 -14.14 -15.09
CA CYS A 274 -14.00 -15.48 -15.54
C CYS A 274 -14.83 -16.59 -14.88
N LEU A 275 -14.97 -17.75 -15.55
CA LEU A 275 -15.84 -18.86 -15.14
C LEU A 275 -15.69 -19.29 -13.67
N PRO A 276 -14.47 -19.47 -13.11
CA PRO A 276 -14.35 -19.87 -11.70
C PRO A 276 -14.95 -18.85 -10.72
N VAL A 277 -14.91 -17.57 -11.06
CA VAL A 277 -15.52 -16.51 -10.25
C VAL A 277 -17.03 -16.45 -10.49
N ARG A 278 -17.52 -16.73 -11.70
CA ARG A 278 -18.96 -16.91 -11.96
C ARG A 278 -19.53 -18.04 -11.08
N ASP A 279 -18.89 -19.21 -11.07
CA ASP A 279 -19.26 -20.37 -10.25
C ASP A 279 -19.25 -20.05 -8.76
N THR A 280 -18.25 -19.28 -8.31
CA THR A 280 -18.12 -18.83 -6.93
C THR A 280 -19.28 -17.93 -6.54
N LEU A 281 -19.52 -16.88 -7.34
CA LEU A 281 -20.58 -15.90 -7.11
C LEU A 281 -21.96 -16.56 -7.10
N GLU A 282 -22.25 -17.50 -8.00
CA GLU A 282 -23.53 -18.21 -7.99
C GLU A 282 -23.80 -18.93 -6.67
N LYS A 283 -22.77 -19.38 -5.95
CA LYS A 283 -22.93 -20.04 -4.65
C LYS A 283 -23.09 -19.05 -3.51
N VAL A 284 -22.27 -18.00 -3.48
CA VAL A 284 -22.14 -17.12 -2.30
C VAL A 284 -22.89 -15.79 -2.38
N MET A 285 -23.40 -15.40 -3.56
CA MET A 285 -24.00 -14.08 -3.78
C MET A 285 -25.12 -13.77 -2.78
N THR A 286 -24.97 -12.65 -2.09
CA THR A 286 -25.99 -11.97 -1.28
C THR A 286 -26.33 -10.63 -1.90
N GLU A 287 -27.40 -9.97 -1.43
CA GLU A 287 -27.71 -8.59 -1.83
C GLU A 287 -26.53 -7.65 -1.59
N HIS A 288 -25.85 -7.78 -0.45
CA HIS A 288 -24.73 -6.94 -0.07
C HIS A 288 -23.46 -7.21 -0.89
N ILE A 289 -23.17 -8.48 -1.23
CA ILE A 289 -22.10 -8.82 -2.19
C ILE A 289 -22.40 -8.20 -3.56
N GLY A 290 -23.64 -8.33 -4.04
CA GLY A 290 -24.09 -7.72 -5.30
C GLY A 290 -23.92 -6.19 -5.31
N ARG A 291 -24.27 -5.52 -4.21
CA ARG A 291 -24.08 -4.07 -4.05
C ARG A 291 -22.60 -3.67 -4.05
N GLY A 292 -21.75 -4.47 -3.40
CA GLY A 292 -20.30 -4.30 -3.41
C GLY A 292 -19.70 -4.40 -4.82
N LEU A 293 -20.09 -5.44 -5.57
CA LEU A 293 -19.71 -5.63 -6.97
C LEU A 293 -20.15 -4.45 -7.82
N HIS A 294 -21.43 -4.07 -7.76
CA HIS A 294 -21.99 -2.95 -8.53
C HIS A 294 -21.21 -1.66 -8.30
N THR A 295 -20.98 -1.32 -7.03
CA THR A 295 -20.24 -0.11 -6.64
C THR A 295 -18.81 -0.13 -7.18
N ALA A 296 -18.10 -1.24 -7.03
CA ALA A 296 -16.71 -1.36 -7.46
C ALA A 296 -16.57 -1.35 -8.99
N LEU A 297 -17.45 -2.06 -9.71
CA LEU A 297 -17.51 -2.07 -11.18
C LEU A 297 -17.88 -0.69 -11.75
N PHE A 298 -18.71 0.07 -11.06
CA PHE A 298 -19.02 1.44 -11.46
C PHE A 298 -17.82 2.38 -11.25
N ASN A 299 -17.10 2.22 -10.13
CA ASN A 299 -15.95 3.04 -9.78
C ASN A 299 -14.68 2.71 -10.58
N SER A 300 -14.54 1.49 -11.12
CA SER A 300 -13.39 1.08 -11.95
C SER A 300 -13.25 1.85 -13.27
N ARG A 301 -14.25 2.68 -13.63
CA ARG A 301 -14.22 3.57 -14.80
C ARG A 301 -13.11 4.63 -14.73
N GLY A 302 -12.63 4.97 -13.53
CA GLY A 302 -11.68 6.07 -13.33
C GLY A 302 -12.25 7.43 -13.76
N VAL A 303 -11.38 8.44 -13.86
CA VAL A 303 -11.76 9.78 -14.36
C VAL A 303 -11.91 9.71 -15.88
N THR A 304 -13.13 9.74 -16.41
CA THR A 304 -13.37 9.81 -17.85
C THR A 304 -13.44 11.26 -18.33
N TRP A 305 -12.69 11.57 -19.40
CA TRP A 305 -12.91 12.79 -20.16
C TRP A 305 -14.18 12.61 -20.98
N ARG A 306 -15.21 13.39 -20.65
CA ARG A 306 -16.56 13.24 -21.19
C ARG A 306 -16.63 13.78 -22.61
N GLY A 307 -16.91 12.92 -23.58
CA GLY A 307 -17.34 13.33 -24.92
C GLY A 307 -18.77 13.86 -24.90
N SER A 308 -19.17 14.57 -25.95
CA SER A 308 -20.57 15.02 -26.10
C SER A 308 -21.47 13.82 -26.44
N GLY A 309 -22.42 13.46 -25.55
CA GLY A 309 -23.63 12.73 -25.95
C GLY A 309 -23.82 11.28 -25.48
N GLY A 310 -23.25 10.83 -24.36
CA GLY A 310 -23.64 9.55 -23.72
C GLY A 310 -23.25 8.26 -24.48
N ASP A 311 -22.42 8.35 -25.52
CA ASP A 311 -22.00 7.18 -26.32
C ASP A 311 -21.21 6.15 -25.49
N GLN A 312 -20.34 6.61 -24.58
CA GLN A 312 -19.55 5.74 -23.70
C GLN A 312 -20.44 4.95 -22.73
N GLU A 313 -21.50 5.57 -22.23
CA GLU A 313 -22.51 4.93 -21.37
C GLU A 313 -23.30 3.89 -22.15
N ARG A 314 -23.70 4.18 -23.40
CA ARG A 314 -24.41 3.22 -24.27
C ARG A 314 -23.55 2.00 -24.60
N GLU A 315 -22.27 2.20 -24.93
CA GLU A 315 -21.34 1.10 -25.21
C GLU A 315 -21.17 0.18 -23.99
N ARG A 316 -21.00 0.76 -22.80
CA ARG A 316 -20.92 -0.02 -21.56
C ARG A 316 -22.22 -0.77 -21.26
N ALA A 317 -23.38 -0.11 -21.39
CA ALA A 317 -24.67 -0.76 -21.22
C ALA A 317 -24.80 -1.98 -22.14
N THR A 318 -24.41 -1.83 -23.42
CA THR A 318 -24.41 -2.93 -24.40
C THR A 318 -23.49 -4.07 -24.00
N GLY A 319 -22.28 -3.76 -23.50
CA GLY A 319 -21.35 -4.76 -23.00
C GLY A 319 -21.91 -5.56 -21.82
N TYR A 320 -22.57 -4.88 -20.87
CA TYR A 320 -23.23 -5.55 -19.74
C TYR A 320 -24.43 -6.39 -20.17
N ALA A 321 -25.27 -5.89 -21.10
CA ALA A 321 -26.39 -6.62 -21.67
C ALA A 321 -25.93 -7.95 -22.31
N ARG A 322 -24.90 -7.88 -23.16
CA ARG A 322 -24.29 -9.05 -23.79
C ARG A 322 -23.78 -10.06 -22.75
N GLY A 323 -23.12 -9.58 -21.71
CA GLY A 323 -22.66 -10.45 -20.62
C GLY A 323 -23.81 -11.13 -19.89
N ALA A 324 -24.89 -10.40 -19.60
CA ALA A 324 -26.08 -10.96 -18.97
C ALA A 324 -26.71 -12.06 -19.82
N GLU A 325 -26.88 -11.83 -21.12
CA GLU A 325 -27.45 -12.80 -22.06
C GLU A 325 -26.62 -14.08 -22.15
N ALA A 326 -25.28 -13.94 -22.15
CA ALA A 326 -24.35 -15.07 -22.26
C ALA A 326 -24.46 -16.04 -21.07
N MET A 327 -24.81 -15.55 -19.88
CA MET A 327 -24.80 -16.35 -18.65
C MET A 327 -26.15 -16.47 -17.94
N GLN A 328 -27.24 -15.87 -18.44
CA GLN A 328 -28.55 -15.87 -17.75
C GLN A 328 -29.11 -17.26 -17.40
N TYR A 329 -28.76 -18.30 -18.17
CA TYR A 329 -29.25 -19.66 -17.94
C TYR A 329 -28.30 -20.51 -17.08
N THR A 330 -27.03 -20.14 -16.99
CA THR A 330 -25.99 -20.89 -16.26
C THR A 330 -25.64 -20.22 -14.94
N HIS A 331 -25.56 -18.89 -14.92
CA HIS A 331 -25.21 -18.04 -13.79
C HIS A 331 -26.22 -16.87 -13.64
N PRO A 332 -27.46 -17.17 -13.24
CA PRO A 332 -28.54 -16.17 -13.18
C PRO A 332 -28.29 -15.04 -12.16
N ARG A 333 -27.58 -15.28 -11.06
CA ARG A 333 -27.27 -14.24 -10.05
C ARG A 333 -26.20 -13.29 -10.57
N VAL A 334 -25.19 -13.78 -11.27
CA VAL A 334 -24.17 -12.94 -11.93
C VAL A 334 -24.80 -12.16 -13.10
N ALA A 335 -25.67 -12.80 -13.89
CA ALA A 335 -26.43 -12.12 -14.94
C ALA A 335 -27.29 -10.98 -14.40
N ALA A 336 -27.86 -11.11 -13.19
CA ALA A 336 -28.60 -10.04 -12.54
C ALA A 336 -27.71 -8.82 -12.23
N VAL A 337 -26.47 -9.02 -11.77
CA VAL A 337 -25.51 -7.91 -11.57
C VAL A 337 -25.21 -7.20 -12.89
N HIS A 338 -25.06 -7.95 -13.98
CA HIS A 338 -24.89 -7.35 -15.31
C HIS A 338 -26.09 -6.51 -15.74
N ARG A 339 -27.31 -7.01 -15.56
CA ARG A 339 -28.54 -6.24 -15.87
C ARG A 339 -28.67 -4.99 -15.01
N ASP A 340 -28.26 -5.06 -13.75
CA ASP A 340 -28.27 -3.90 -12.86
C ASP A 340 -27.25 -2.84 -13.32
N MET A 341 -26.06 -3.25 -13.74
CA MET A 341 -25.06 -2.36 -14.34
C MET A 341 -25.55 -1.74 -15.65
N GLU A 342 -26.15 -2.54 -16.54
CA GLU A 342 -26.80 -2.08 -17.78
C GLU A 342 -27.82 -0.98 -17.46
N ARG A 343 -28.76 -1.24 -16.55
CA ARG A 343 -29.79 -0.28 -16.13
C ARG A 343 -29.18 1.01 -15.58
N THR A 344 -28.13 0.91 -14.77
CA THR A 344 -27.41 2.07 -14.27
C THR A 344 -26.87 2.93 -15.42
N TYR A 345 -26.20 2.34 -16.41
CA TYR A 345 -25.66 3.10 -17.53
C TYR A 345 -26.74 3.70 -18.43
N LEU A 346 -27.84 2.99 -18.69
CA LEU A 346 -28.97 3.54 -19.44
C LEU A 346 -29.61 4.75 -18.74
N CYS A 347 -29.75 4.71 -17.41
CA CYS A 347 -30.23 5.87 -16.65
C CYS A 347 -29.27 7.08 -16.76
N HIS A 348 -27.96 6.85 -16.83
CA HIS A 348 -26.99 7.92 -17.09
C HIS A 348 -27.15 8.51 -18.50
N VAL A 349 -27.37 7.69 -19.53
CA VAL A 349 -27.62 8.17 -20.90
C VAL A 349 -28.82 9.13 -20.93
N GLU A 350 -29.94 8.76 -20.30
CA GLU A 350 -31.15 9.59 -20.29
C GLU A 350 -30.93 10.97 -19.64
N ARG A 351 -30.16 11.00 -18.55
CA ARG A 351 -29.77 12.25 -17.89
C ARG A 351 -28.90 13.11 -18.80
N GLU A 352 -27.88 12.53 -19.41
CA GLU A 352 -26.96 13.25 -20.30
C GLU A 352 -27.67 13.77 -21.56
N ASP A 353 -28.60 13.00 -22.14
CA ASP A 353 -29.42 13.45 -23.27
C ASP A 353 -30.32 14.62 -22.88
N THR A 354 -30.85 14.62 -21.65
CA THR A 354 -31.68 15.70 -21.12
C THR A 354 -30.85 16.95 -20.90
N ASP A 355 -29.67 16.83 -20.30
CA ASP A 355 -28.75 17.94 -20.04
C ASP A 355 -28.17 18.50 -21.35
N ALA A 356 -27.80 17.66 -22.31
CA ALA A 356 -27.33 18.09 -23.63
C ALA A 356 -28.44 18.80 -24.44
N LYS A 357 -29.71 18.42 -24.26
CA LYS A 357 -30.86 19.14 -24.83
C LYS A 357 -31.09 20.47 -24.12
N ALA A 358 -30.94 20.52 -22.80
CA ALA A 358 -31.07 21.77 -22.02
C ALA A 358 -29.96 22.77 -22.37
N ASN A 359 -28.70 22.34 -22.42
CA ASN A 359 -27.56 23.20 -22.79
C ASN A 359 -27.66 23.72 -24.22
N ARG A 360 -28.11 22.89 -25.18
CA ARG A 360 -28.38 23.35 -26.56
C ARG A 360 -29.49 24.40 -26.64
N ARG A 361 -30.42 24.42 -25.69
CA ARG A 361 -31.48 25.44 -25.59
C ARG A 361 -31.02 26.72 -24.89
N LEU A 362 -30.01 26.65 -24.02
CA LEU A 362 -29.45 27.81 -23.30
C LEU A 362 -28.41 28.59 -24.13
N ILE A 363 -27.78 27.93 -25.10
CA ILE A 363 -26.77 28.52 -25.99
C ILE A 363 -27.42 29.14 -27.27
N ARG A 364 -28.73 28.98 -27.44
CA ARG A 364 -29.50 29.48 -28.59
C ARG A 364 -30.42 30.60 -28.15
#